data_AF-A0A936SUD5-F1
#
_entry.id   AF-A0A936SUD5-F1
#
_cell.length_a   1.000
_cell.length_b   1.000
_cell.length_c   1.000
_cell.angle_alpha   90.00
_cell.angle_beta   90.00
_cell.angle_gamma   90.00
#
_symmetry.space_group_name_H-M   'P 1'
#
loop_
_entity.id
_entity.type
_entity.pdbx_description
1 polymer ?
#
loop_
_entity_poly.entity_id
_entity_poly.type
_entity_poly.pdbx_seq_one_letter_code
_entity_poly.pdbx_strand_id
1 'polypeptide(L)'
;MPKWSDFGNIFSTLREIDVNAIRDEADRPFSITCIGHTSALDVVDQLLHHGHERYPVDGPSPLELVPLARAAERAAHLNAVDLLILAVDARTPLSATELASFGQIETLTIPFLVLLAYGDQLQAGEAFLAPGLRTRTVTIFDPQALDAADKLAVALLGRLPTELHLAAARHLPGLRAIFARDLIGSVAFTNATYSLASGLPEQIPLVNVPFAAADILVLTKNQALLVYRLALAYGAPPDFQARIREVLPVVGGAFLWRQAARSLIGLIPIWGLLPKVAVAYAGTYTTGVAAWRWYESGDLVSTEQIKRISSEAITLGRQRAAELIARAREQSGVARVGLAERLRRLNPFRRKPRELPPPR
;
A
#
# COMPACT_ATOMS: atom_id res chain seq x y z
N MET A 1 -4.77 -18.78 33.47
CA MET A 1 -4.64 -17.41 32.93
C MET A 1 -3.23 -17.24 32.41
N PRO A 2 -2.99 -16.88 31.14
CA PRO A 2 -1.63 -16.66 30.64
C PRO A 2 -1.04 -15.41 31.31
N LYS A 3 0.25 -15.46 31.69
CA LYS A 3 0.93 -14.36 32.38
C LYS A 3 1.55 -13.41 31.35
N TRP A 4 1.71 -12.13 31.69
CA TRP A 4 2.32 -11.10 30.82
C TRP A 4 3.72 -11.47 30.30
N SER A 5 4.44 -12.32 31.02
CA SER A 5 5.74 -12.89 30.62
C SER A 5 5.67 -13.71 29.32
N ASP A 6 4.55 -14.37 29.07
CA ASP A 6 4.37 -15.25 27.90
C ASP A 6 4.28 -14.44 26.60
N PHE A 7 3.79 -13.19 26.69
CA PHE A 7 3.80 -12.25 25.57
C PHE A 7 5.21 -11.67 25.34
N GLY A 8 5.98 -11.40 26.39
CA GLY A 8 7.33 -10.83 26.29
C GLY A 8 8.28 -11.66 25.42
N ASN A 9 8.24 -12.99 25.57
CA ASN A 9 9.05 -13.93 24.79
C ASN A 9 8.59 -14.06 23.32
N ILE A 10 7.31 -13.83 23.06
CA ILE A 10 6.77 -13.81 21.69
C ILE A 10 7.19 -12.51 20.99
N PHE A 11 7.15 -11.39 21.72
CA PHE A 11 7.60 -10.09 21.22
C PHE A 11 9.12 -10.02 21.00
N SER A 12 9.95 -10.82 21.68
CA SER A 12 11.40 -10.89 21.44
C SER A 12 11.76 -11.62 20.15
N THR A 13 11.04 -12.70 19.81
CA THR A 13 11.28 -13.46 18.57
C THR A 13 10.77 -12.72 17.32
N LEU A 14 9.73 -11.89 17.48
CA LEU A 14 9.26 -10.95 16.45
C LEU A 14 10.20 -9.75 16.25
N ARG A 15 11.13 -9.51 17.19
CA ARG A 15 11.86 -8.24 17.37
C ARG A 15 13.09 -8.12 16.50
N GLU A 16 13.82 -9.19 16.28
CA GLU A 16 15.22 -9.08 15.85
C GLU A 16 15.39 -8.97 14.34
N ILE A 17 14.50 -9.59 13.55
CA ILE A 17 14.69 -9.65 12.09
C ILE A 17 13.84 -8.59 11.37
N ASP A 18 12.56 -8.43 11.71
CA ASP A 18 11.67 -7.54 10.95
C ASP A 18 11.81 -6.06 11.32
N VAL A 19 12.11 -5.72 12.58
CA VAL A 19 12.18 -4.31 13.02
C VAL A 19 13.43 -3.63 12.45
N ASN A 20 14.57 -4.32 12.45
CA ASN A 20 15.81 -3.78 11.89
C ASN A 20 15.70 -3.61 10.37
N ALA A 21 15.14 -4.60 9.65
CA ALA A 21 14.90 -4.46 8.22
C ALA A 21 13.99 -3.27 7.88
N ILE A 22 12.95 -3.00 8.71
CA ILE A 22 12.08 -1.83 8.53
C ILE A 22 12.82 -0.51 8.78
N ARG A 23 13.76 -0.48 9.73
CA ARG A 23 14.61 0.70 9.97
C ARG A 23 15.54 0.95 8.79
N ASP A 24 16.22 -0.10 8.34
CA ASP A 24 17.13 -0.04 7.19
C ASP A 24 16.40 0.40 5.92
N GLU A 25 15.14 -0.01 5.76
CA GLU A 25 14.26 0.46 4.68
C GLU A 25 13.89 1.93 4.84
N ALA A 26 13.59 2.39 6.06
CA ALA A 26 13.23 3.79 6.32
C ALA A 26 14.40 4.76 6.16
N ASP A 27 15.62 4.31 6.48
CA ASP A 27 16.85 5.11 6.38
C ASP A 27 17.59 4.89 5.04
N ARG A 28 16.99 4.14 4.12
CA ARG A 28 17.60 3.84 2.81
C ARG A 28 17.80 5.14 2.01
N PRO A 29 19.04 5.44 1.56
CA PRO A 29 19.29 6.60 0.74
C PRO A 29 18.62 6.43 -0.62
N PHE A 30 18.08 7.53 -1.13
CA PHE A 30 17.54 7.62 -2.49
C PHE A 30 17.65 9.05 -3.01
N SER A 31 17.50 9.20 -4.32
CA SER A 31 17.60 10.48 -5.00
C SER A 31 16.51 10.63 -6.06
N ILE A 32 15.85 11.79 -6.04
CA ILE A 32 14.87 12.22 -7.03
C ILE A 32 15.40 13.50 -7.65
N THR A 33 15.55 13.53 -8.97
CA THR A 33 15.89 14.76 -9.68
C THR A 33 14.66 15.28 -10.38
N CYS A 34 14.33 16.55 -10.16
CA CYS A 34 13.26 17.25 -10.85
C CYS A 34 13.84 18.29 -11.79
N ILE A 35 13.58 18.14 -13.09
CA ILE A 35 14.03 19.05 -14.15
C ILE A 35 12.82 19.77 -14.72
N GLY A 36 12.87 21.10 -14.84
CA GLY A 36 11.68 21.82 -15.29
C GLY A 36 11.77 23.33 -15.37
N HIS A 37 10.65 23.95 -15.75
CA HIS A 37 10.45 25.40 -15.60
C HIS A 37 10.48 25.76 -14.12
N THR A 38 11.09 26.90 -13.76
CA THR A 38 11.24 27.32 -12.35
C THR A 38 9.90 27.32 -11.61
N SER A 39 8.84 27.86 -12.23
CA SER A 39 7.49 27.88 -11.66
C SER A 39 6.87 26.50 -11.44
N ALA A 40 7.24 25.50 -12.24
CA ALA A 40 6.79 24.13 -12.06
C ALA A 40 7.64 23.37 -11.03
N LEU A 41 8.94 23.69 -10.94
CA LEU A 41 9.81 23.19 -9.87
C LEU A 41 9.30 23.65 -8.50
N ASP A 42 8.91 24.93 -8.36
CA ASP A 42 8.35 25.47 -7.12
C ASP A 42 7.07 24.72 -6.71
N VAL A 43 6.22 24.34 -7.68
CA VAL A 43 5.02 23.53 -7.42
C VAL A 43 5.39 22.13 -6.91
N VAL A 44 6.35 21.46 -7.55
CA VAL A 44 6.81 20.14 -7.09
C VAL A 44 7.39 20.22 -5.69
N ASP A 45 8.23 21.23 -5.44
CA ASP A 45 8.85 21.46 -4.14
C ASP A 45 7.80 21.68 -3.04
N GLN A 46 6.84 22.59 -3.29
CA GLN A 46 5.74 22.86 -2.37
C GLN A 46 4.93 21.59 -2.09
N LEU A 47 4.51 20.85 -3.13
CA LEU A 47 3.64 19.70 -2.97
C LEU A 47 4.33 18.50 -2.28
N LEU A 48 5.64 18.33 -2.43
CA LEU A 48 6.38 17.22 -1.83
C LEU A 48 6.87 17.53 -0.40
N HIS A 49 7.14 18.79 -0.07
CA HIS A 49 7.60 19.18 1.27
C HIS A 49 6.47 19.64 2.20
N HIS A 50 5.30 20.05 1.69
CA HIS A 50 4.20 20.47 2.55
C HIS A 50 3.44 19.26 3.13
N GLY A 51 3.25 19.25 4.45
CA GLY A 51 2.45 18.24 5.15
C GLY A 51 2.43 18.46 6.65
N HIS A 52 1.77 17.56 7.39
CA HIS A 52 1.87 17.57 8.84
C HIS A 52 3.27 17.09 9.27
N GLU A 53 3.93 17.89 10.11
CA GLU A 53 5.29 17.64 10.59
C GLU A 53 5.34 17.58 12.12
N ARG A 54 4.61 16.62 12.69
CA ARG A 54 4.72 16.35 14.13
C ARG A 54 6.13 15.96 14.55
N TYR A 55 6.83 15.23 13.67
CA TYR A 55 8.26 14.98 13.77
C TYR A 55 8.93 15.67 12.57
N PRO A 56 9.95 16.52 12.81
CA PRO A 56 10.65 17.21 11.74
C PRO A 56 11.38 16.20 10.84
N VAL A 57 11.54 16.56 9.56
CA VAL A 57 12.39 15.80 8.64
C VAL A 57 13.85 16.05 9.02
N ASP A 58 14.58 14.98 9.30
CA ASP A 58 16.02 15.02 9.53
C ASP A 58 16.78 14.66 8.25
N GLY A 59 17.89 15.38 8.00
CA GLY A 59 18.82 15.09 6.90
C GLY A 59 18.60 15.93 5.62
N PRO A 60 19.45 15.72 4.60
CA PRO A 60 19.33 16.43 3.32
C PRO A 60 18.06 16.01 2.58
N SER A 61 17.45 16.95 1.85
CA SER A 61 16.33 16.60 0.97
C SER A 61 16.81 15.66 -0.15
N PRO A 62 16.10 14.55 -0.40
CA PRO A 62 16.41 13.64 -1.50
C PRO A 62 15.97 14.21 -2.86
N LEU A 63 15.29 15.36 -2.88
CA LEU A 63 14.80 16.04 -4.08
C LEU A 63 15.81 17.10 -4.54
N GLU A 64 16.41 16.90 -5.71
CA GLU A 64 17.23 17.91 -6.39
C GLU A 64 16.39 18.64 -7.45
N LEU A 65 16.30 19.97 -7.36
CA LEU A 65 15.61 20.81 -8.35
C LEU A 65 16.61 21.38 -9.35
N VAL A 66 16.38 21.16 -10.64
CA VAL A 66 17.26 21.58 -11.73
C VAL A 66 16.47 22.39 -12.76
N PRO A 67 16.71 23.70 -12.88
CA PRO A 67 16.10 24.51 -13.93
C PRO A 67 16.43 23.95 -15.31
N LEU A 68 15.45 23.98 -16.23
CA LEU A 68 15.57 23.43 -17.57
C LEU A 68 16.79 23.96 -18.35
N ALA A 69 17.14 25.23 -18.14
CA ALA A 69 18.34 25.85 -18.70
C ALA A 69 19.66 25.17 -18.32
N ARG A 70 19.68 24.40 -17.20
CA ARG A 70 20.84 23.67 -16.69
C ARG A 70 20.70 22.15 -16.85
N ALA A 71 19.65 21.68 -17.53
CA ALA A 71 19.41 20.24 -17.71
C ALA A 71 20.60 19.52 -18.38
N ALA A 72 21.24 20.17 -19.37
CA ALA A 72 22.39 19.62 -20.06
C ALA A 72 23.61 19.41 -19.14
N GLU A 73 23.80 20.27 -18.14
CA GLU A 73 24.89 20.15 -17.15
C GLU A 73 24.71 18.91 -16.27
N ARG A 74 23.47 18.45 -16.08
CA ARG A 74 23.11 17.34 -15.20
C ARG A 74 22.87 16.02 -15.93
N ALA A 75 22.83 16.02 -17.25
CA ALA A 75 22.52 14.85 -18.07
C ALA A 75 23.39 13.61 -17.76
N ALA A 76 24.69 13.82 -17.48
CA ALA A 76 25.63 12.74 -17.17
C ALA A 76 25.33 12.02 -15.83
N HIS A 77 24.63 12.69 -14.90
CA HIS A 77 24.32 12.16 -13.57
C HIS A 77 22.93 11.53 -13.47
N LEU A 78 22.09 11.66 -14.51
CA LEU A 78 20.72 11.14 -14.50
C LEU A 78 20.65 9.61 -14.43
N ASN A 79 21.71 8.90 -14.81
CA ASN A 79 21.73 7.43 -14.71
C ASN A 79 21.87 6.90 -13.27
N ALA A 80 22.14 7.77 -12.30
CA ALA A 80 22.34 7.42 -10.89
C ALA A 80 21.14 7.75 -9.99
N VAL A 81 20.03 8.24 -10.57
CA VAL A 81 18.85 8.69 -9.82
C VAL A 81 17.79 7.59 -9.75
N ASP A 82 17.02 7.56 -8.67
CA ASP A 82 15.96 6.56 -8.48
C ASP A 82 14.65 6.94 -9.17
N LEU A 83 14.43 8.24 -9.40
CA LEU A 83 13.29 8.77 -10.14
C LEU A 83 13.62 10.14 -10.77
N LEU A 84 13.23 10.32 -12.02
CA LEU A 84 13.25 11.61 -12.71
C LEU A 84 11.84 12.22 -12.76
N ILE A 85 11.71 13.49 -12.36
CA ILE A 85 10.48 14.27 -12.52
C ILE A 85 10.73 15.35 -13.57
N LEU A 86 9.86 15.40 -14.58
CA LEU A 86 9.86 16.44 -15.60
C LEU A 86 8.73 17.42 -15.30
N ALA A 87 9.06 18.56 -14.71
CA ALA A 87 8.09 19.55 -14.29
C ALA A 87 7.92 20.63 -15.37
N VAL A 88 6.74 20.68 -15.98
CA VAL A 88 6.45 21.63 -17.04
C VAL A 88 5.31 22.55 -16.63
N ASP A 89 5.53 23.85 -16.77
CA ASP A 89 4.49 24.87 -16.64
C ASP A 89 3.67 24.93 -17.92
N ALA A 90 2.39 24.52 -17.85
CA ALA A 90 1.50 24.49 -19.00
C ALA A 90 1.12 25.88 -19.55
N ARG A 91 1.38 26.96 -18.80
CA ARG A 91 1.17 28.35 -19.26
C ARG A 91 2.27 28.82 -20.21
N THR A 92 3.39 28.11 -20.25
CA THR A 92 4.56 28.46 -21.07
C THR A 92 4.70 27.44 -22.20
N PRO A 93 4.66 27.85 -23.48
CA PRO A 93 4.86 26.94 -24.58
C PRO A 93 6.30 26.41 -24.57
N LEU A 94 6.45 25.10 -24.82
CA LEU A 94 7.75 24.47 -24.94
C LEU A 94 8.41 24.86 -26.28
N SER A 95 9.67 25.23 -26.23
CA SER A 95 10.51 25.40 -27.41
C SER A 95 10.75 24.05 -28.11
N ALA A 96 11.07 24.10 -29.41
CA ALA A 96 11.41 22.89 -30.18
C ALA A 96 12.59 22.10 -29.58
N THR A 97 13.55 22.80 -28.98
CA THR A 97 14.70 22.21 -28.27
C THR A 97 14.29 21.47 -27.00
N GLU A 98 13.32 22.00 -26.25
CA GLU A 98 12.81 21.36 -25.03
C GLU A 98 11.97 20.13 -25.40
N LEU A 99 11.10 20.23 -26.41
CA LEU A 99 10.36 19.09 -26.96
C LEU A 99 11.28 17.96 -27.43
N ALA A 100 12.37 18.29 -28.14
CA ALA A 100 13.37 17.32 -28.57
C ALA A 100 14.08 16.66 -27.37
N SER A 101 14.40 17.44 -26.33
CA SER A 101 15.02 16.94 -25.10
C SER A 101 14.11 15.98 -24.35
N PHE A 102 12.81 16.30 -24.23
CA PHE A 102 11.83 15.38 -23.63
C PHE A 102 11.66 14.09 -24.43
N GLY A 103 11.73 14.14 -25.76
CA GLY A 103 11.70 12.95 -26.61
C GLY A 103 12.88 12.00 -26.37
N GLN A 104 14.06 12.52 -26.01
CA GLN A 104 15.22 11.69 -25.68
C GLN A 104 15.06 10.97 -24.33
N ILE A 105 14.25 11.52 -23.41
CA ILE A 105 14.05 10.94 -22.07
C ILE A 105 13.28 9.62 -22.13
N GLU A 106 12.43 9.41 -23.14
CA GLU A 106 11.76 8.11 -23.35
C GLU A 106 12.75 6.96 -23.58
N THR A 107 14.00 7.27 -23.98
CA THR A 107 15.07 6.28 -24.18
C THR A 107 15.84 5.94 -22.90
N LEU A 108 15.65 6.70 -21.82
CA LEU A 108 16.30 6.43 -20.54
C LEU A 108 15.69 5.19 -19.88
N THR A 109 16.53 4.40 -19.22
CA THR A 109 16.10 3.21 -18.47
C THR A 109 15.63 3.53 -17.05
N ILE A 110 15.74 4.79 -16.63
CA ILE A 110 15.33 5.24 -15.30
C ILE A 110 13.81 5.45 -15.22
N PRO A 111 13.18 5.18 -14.07
CA PRO A 111 11.79 5.57 -13.84
C PRO A 111 11.64 7.08 -13.99
N PHE A 112 10.57 7.52 -14.66
CA PHE A 112 10.27 8.94 -14.77
C PHE A 112 8.78 9.27 -14.75
N LEU A 113 8.48 10.48 -14.28
CA LEU A 113 7.16 11.11 -14.20
C LEU A 113 7.21 12.47 -14.91
N VAL A 114 6.17 12.80 -15.67
CA VAL A 114 5.98 14.16 -16.19
C VAL A 114 4.89 14.85 -15.37
N LEU A 115 5.19 15.98 -14.75
CA LEU A 115 4.22 16.83 -14.06
C LEU A 115 3.90 18.03 -14.94
N LEU A 116 2.62 18.22 -15.24
CA LEU A 116 2.10 19.42 -15.87
C LEU A 116 1.45 20.30 -14.81
N ALA A 117 2.09 21.41 -14.46
CA ALA A 117 1.55 22.42 -13.56
C ALA A 117 0.64 23.39 -14.33
N TYR A 118 -0.41 23.89 -13.67
CA TYR A 118 -1.38 24.86 -14.23
C TYR A 118 -2.09 24.34 -15.48
N GLY A 119 -2.46 23.05 -15.47
CA GLY A 119 -3.05 22.38 -16.62
C GLY A 119 -4.44 22.87 -17.04
N ASP A 120 -5.08 23.74 -16.26
CA ASP A 120 -6.34 24.41 -16.61
C ASP A 120 -6.16 25.43 -17.74
N GLN A 121 -4.93 25.92 -17.93
CA GLN A 121 -4.56 26.89 -18.95
C GLN A 121 -4.05 26.25 -20.25
N LEU A 122 -4.15 24.93 -20.41
CA LEU A 122 -3.81 24.23 -21.66
C LEU A 122 -4.73 24.70 -22.79
N GLN A 123 -4.17 25.41 -23.78
CA GLN A 123 -4.92 25.74 -24.99
C GLN A 123 -5.26 24.44 -25.74
N ALA A 124 -6.55 24.19 -25.94
CA ALA A 124 -7.06 23.00 -26.61
C ALA A 124 -6.55 22.96 -28.06
N GLY A 125 -5.57 22.09 -28.36
CA GLY A 125 -5.07 21.86 -29.72
C GLY A 125 -3.58 21.58 -29.83
N GLU A 126 -2.77 22.00 -28.84
CA GLU A 126 -1.33 21.72 -28.86
C GLU A 126 -1.04 20.35 -28.25
N ALA A 127 -0.44 19.46 -29.04
CA ALA A 127 0.12 18.21 -28.52
C ALA A 127 1.38 18.53 -27.70
N PHE A 128 1.18 18.94 -26.45
CA PHE A 128 2.25 19.40 -25.55
C PHE A 128 3.32 18.33 -25.29
N LEU A 129 2.94 17.05 -25.35
CA LEU A 129 3.83 15.90 -25.17
C LEU A 129 3.52 14.81 -26.17
N ALA A 130 4.57 14.07 -26.56
CA ALA A 130 4.49 12.85 -27.34
C ALA A 130 3.56 11.82 -26.66
N PRO A 131 2.88 10.93 -27.42
CA PRO A 131 1.93 9.96 -26.87
C PRO A 131 2.49 9.08 -25.75
N GLY A 132 3.78 8.68 -25.79
CA GLY A 132 4.41 7.87 -24.77
C GLY A 132 4.50 8.60 -23.42
N LEU A 133 4.96 9.85 -23.44
CA LEU A 133 5.00 10.74 -22.29
C LEU A 133 3.64 10.96 -21.62
N ARG A 134 2.53 11.00 -22.39
CA ARG A 134 1.17 11.23 -21.84
C ARG A 134 0.74 10.16 -20.84
N THR A 135 1.11 8.90 -21.05
CA THR A 135 0.81 7.81 -20.10
C THR A 135 1.57 7.96 -18.78
N ARG A 136 2.62 8.79 -18.79
CA ARG A 136 3.47 9.12 -17.65
C ARG A 136 3.24 10.52 -17.12
N THR A 137 2.16 11.18 -17.55
CA THR A 137 1.84 12.54 -17.14
C THR A 137 0.87 12.55 -15.95
N VAL A 138 1.18 13.37 -14.96
CA VAL A 138 0.24 13.84 -13.93
C VAL A 138 -0.03 15.33 -14.17
N THR A 139 -1.29 15.71 -14.20
CA THR A 139 -1.69 17.11 -14.37
C THR A 139 -2.16 17.67 -13.05
N ILE A 140 -1.53 18.75 -12.61
CA ILE A 140 -1.94 19.57 -11.47
C ILE A 140 -2.59 20.83 -12.04
N PHE A 141 -3.91 20.88 -12.00
CA PHE A 141 -4.69 22.02 -12.48
C PHE A 141 -4.48 23.25 -11.59
N ASP A 142 -4.69 23.08 -10.29
CA ASP A 142 -4.45 24.10 -9.28
C ASP A 142 -3.50 23.53 -8.22
N PRO A 143 -2.27 24.04 -8.10
CA PRO A 143 -1.33 23.64 -7.06
C PRO A 143 -1.83 23.85 -5.62
N GLN A 144 -2.82 24.74 -5.42
CA GLN A 144 -3.41 25.01 -4.11
C GLN A 144 -4.65 24.15 -3.82
N ALA A 145 -5.07 23.30 -4.77
CA ALA A 145 -6.17 22.38 -4.53
C ALA A 145 -5.80 21.36 -3.44
N LEU A 146 -6.77 21.04 -2.58
CA LEU A 146 -6.58 20.11 -1.46
C LEU A 146 -6.07 18.72 -1.89
N ASP A 147 -6.34 18.31 -3.14
CA ASP A 147 -5.95 17.01 -3.68
C ASP A 147 -4.69 17.06 -4.57
N ALA A 148 -4.04 18.22 -4.72
CA ALA A 148 -2.88 18.38 -5.59
C ALA A 148 -1.68 17.54 -5.12
N ALA A 149 -1.38 17.59 -3.82
CA ALA A 149 -0.30 16.80 -3.22
C ALA A 149 -0.59 15.30 -3.36
N ASP A 150 -1.83 14.88 -3.07
CA ASP A 150 -2.27 13.49 -3.21
C ASP A 150 -2.12 12.97 -4.64
N LYS A 151 -2.48 13.76 -5.67
CA LYS A 151 -2.30 13.41 -7.08
C LYS A 151 -0.82 13.18 -7.44
N LEU A 152 0.05 14.09 -7.02
CA LEU A 152 1.49 13.95 -7.24
C LEU A 152 2.04 12.74 -6.48
N ALA A 153 1.66 12.56 -5.22
CA ALA A 153 2.09 11.44 -4.40
C ALA A 153 1.71 10.08 -4.98
N VAL A 154 0.47 9.91 -5.44
CA VAL A 154 0.03 8.69 -6.15
C VAL A 154 0.87 8.44 -7.40
N ALA A 155 1.11 9.49 -8.20
CA ALA A 155 1.86 9.36 -9.43
C ALA A 155 3.35 9.03 -9.21
N LEU A 156 3.94 9.59 -8.15
CA LEU A 156 5.32 9.39 -7.73
C LEU A 156 5.52 7.99 -7.14
N LEU A 157 4.73 7.59 -6.14
CA LEU A 157 4.82 6.26 -5.53
C LEU A 157 4.52 5.13 -6.53
N GLY A 158 3.63 5.37 -7.50
CA GLY A 158 3.37 4.41 -8.58
C GLY A 158 4.57 4.16 -9.52
N ARG A 159 5.64 4.96 -9.44
CA ARG A 159 6.83 4.89 -10.31
C ARG A 159 8.13 4.68 -9.54
N LEU A 160 8.19 5.15 -8.29
CA LEU A 160 9.32 4.91 -7.41
C LEU A 160 9.41 3.41 -7.05
N PRO A 161 10.61 2.80 -7.01
CA PRO A 161 10.80 1.44 -6.50
C PRO A 161 10.15 1.25 -5.12
N THR A 162 9.43 0.14 -4.93
CA THR A 162 8.59 -0.09 -3.74
C THR A 162 9.40 -0.07 -2.43
N GLU A 163 10.63 -0.58 -2.48
CA GLU A 163 11.58 -0.59 -1.38
C GLU A 163 12.06 0.81 -0.94
N LEU A 164 11.77 1.86 -1.72
CA LEU A 164 12.08 3.25 -1.38
C LEU A 164 10.86 4.01 -0.86
N HIS A 165 9.65 3.42 -0.89
CA HIS A 165 8.42 4.14 -0.53
C HIS A 165 8.42 4.61 0.93
N LEU A 166 8.95 3.79 1.84
CA LEU A 166 9.03 4.16 3.26
C LEU A 166 10.02 5.31 3.50
N ALA A 167 11.23 5.23 2.93
CA ALA A 167 12.21 6.31 2.98
C ALA A 167 11.66 7.59 2.33
N ALA A 168 10.98 7.46 1.19
CA ALA A 168 10.37 8.60 0.51
C ALA A 168 9.29 9.27 1.34
N ALA A 169 8.38 8.51 1.95
CA ALA A 169 7.38 9.08 2.86
C ALA A 169 8.01 9.74 4.10
N ARG A 170 9.09 9.16 4.62
CA ARG A 170 9.83 9.72 5.76
C ARG A 170 10.41 11.10 5.44
N HIS A 171 11.06 11.25 4.29
CA HIS A 171 11.75 12.48 3.89
C HIS A 171 10.88 13.50 3.16
N LEU A 172 9.78 13.09 2.52
CA LEU A 172 8.89 13.96 1.75
C LEU A 172 7.48 13.94 2.36
N PRO A 173 7.13 14.90 3.23
CA PRO A 173 5.84 14.98 3.92
C PRO A 173 4.61 14.86 3.00
N GLY A 174 4.70 15.38 1.78
CA GLY A 174 3.63 15.32 0.79
C GLY A 174 3.26 13.89 0.35
N LEU A 175 4.12 12.90 0.60
CA LEU A 175 3.86 11.50 0.25
C LEU A 175 3.17 10.71 1.38
N ARG A 176 3.20 11.21 2.62
CA ARG A 176 2.87 10.44 3.82
C ARG A 176 1.43 9.95 3.86
N ALA A 177 0.47 10.77 3.44
CA ALA A 177 -0.96 10.44 3.49
C ALA A 177 -1.30 9.29 2.53
N ILE A 178 -0.81 9.36 1.29
CA ILE A 178 -1.01 8.31 0.29
C ILE A 178 -0.28 7.02 0.70
N PHE A 179 0.99 7.12 1.11
CA PHE A 179 1.74 5.98 1.62
C PHE A 179 1.02 5.29 2.78
N ALA A 180 0.54 6.05 3.76
CA ALA A 180 -0.17 5.52 4.91
C ALA A 180 -1.46 4.79 4.49
N ARG A 181 -2.26 5.40 3.60
CA ARG A 181 -3.50 4.81 3.10
C ARG A 181 -3.25 3.48 2.39
N ASP A 182 -2.25 3.43 1.52
CA ASP A 182 -1.89 2.23 0.76
C ASP A 182 -1.35 1.13 1.66
N LEU A 183 -0.45 1.48 2.60
CA LEU A 183 0.10 0.56 3.58
C LEU A 183 -1.00 -0.06 4.46
N ILE A 184 -1.92 0.76 4.99
CA ILE A 184 -3.04 0.29 5.81
C ILE A 184 -3.94 -0.65 5.00
N GLY A 185 -4.29 -0.28 3.77
CA GLY A 185 -5.12 -1.07 2.89
C GLY A 185 -4.48 -2.43 2.55
N SER A 186 -3.19 -2.41 2.22
CA SER A 186 -2.40 -3.60 1.90
C SER A 186 -2.30 -4.58 3.08
N VAL A 187 -1.93 -4.09 4.27
CA VAL A 187 -1.82 -4.95 5.46
C VAL A 187 -3.18 -5.48 5.90
N ALA A 188 -4.25 -4.67 5.81
CA ALA A 188 -5.61 -5.13 6.08
C ALA A 188 -6.04 -6.25 5.12
N PHE A 189 -5.70 -6.13 3.84
CA PHE A 189 -5.98 -7.15 2.83
C PHE A 189 -5.18 -8.45 3.05
N THR A 190 -3.90 -8.34 3.38
CA THR A 190 -3.05 -9.49 3.75
C THR A 190 -3.61 -10.23 4.96
N ASN A 191 -4.03 -9.51 5.99
CA ASN A 191 -4.63 -10.08 7.19
C ASN A 191 -5.98 -10.77 6.91
N ALA A 192 -6.82 -10.19 6.04
CA ALA A 192 -8.05 -10.84 5.57
C ALA A 192 -7.75 -12.14 4.80
N THR A 193 -6.77 -12.11 3.90
CA THR A 193 -6.38 -13.28 3.10
C THR A 193 -5.82 -14.40 3.98
N TYR A 194 -4.97 -14.06 4.96
CA TYR A 194 -4.48 -15.01 5.95
C TYR A 194 -5.64 -15.62 6.75
N SER A 195 -6.57 -14.79 7.23
CA SER A 195 -7.75 -15.24 7.98
C SER A 195 -8.68 -16.13 7.14
N LEU A 196 -8.75 -15.91 5.82
CA LEU A 196 -9.48 -16.79 4.92
C LEU A 196 -8.80 -18.16 4.84
N ALA A 197 -7.48 -18.16 4.62
CA ALA A 197 -6.69 -19.39 4.50
C ALA A 197 -6.72 -20.22 5.79
N SER A 198 -6.57 -19.58 6.95
CA SER A 198 -6.58 -20.27 8.25
C SER A 198 -7.98 -20.77 8.65
N GLY A 199 -9.05 -20.17 8.14
CA GLY A 199 -10.42 -20.61 8.40
C GLY A 199 -10.91 -21.78 7.53
N LEU A 200 -10.22 -22.11 6.44
CA LEU A 200 -10.62 -23.25 5.58
C LEU A 200 -10.53 -24.60 6.31
N PRO A 201 -9.46 -24.92 7.07
CA PRO A 201 -9.38 -26.17 7.84
C PRO A 201 -10.37 -26.22 9.02
N GLU A 202 -10.71 -25.07 9.61
CA GLU A 202 -11.65 -24.97 10.74
C GLU A 202 -13.09 -25.39 10.36
N GLN A 203 -13.41 -25.49 9.06
CA GLN A 203 -14.69 -26.03 8.60
C GLN A 203 -14.74 -27.57 8.59
N ILE A 204 -13.61 -28.24 8.77
CA ILE A 204 -13.55 -29.71 8.76
C ILE A 204 -13.72 -30.20 10.20
N PRO A 205 -14.85 -30.86 10.55
CA PRO A 205 -15.16 -31.25 11.94
C PRO A 205 -14.13 -32.18 12.61
N LEU A 206 -13.20 -32.75 11.84
CA LEU A 206 -12.20 -33.71 12.29
C LEU A 206 -10.86 -33.06 12.67
N VAL A 207 -10.64 -31.77 12.36
CA VAL A 207 -9.37 -31.06 12.62
C VAL A 207 -9.54 -30.13 13.83
N ASN A 208 -9.34 -30.66 15.03
CA ASN A 208 -9.36 -29.90 16.30
C ASN A 208 -8.00 -29.23 16.60
N VAL A 209 -7.44 -28.47 15.66
CA VAL A 209 -6.20 -27.72 15.87
C VAL A 209 -6.55 -26.29 16.31
N PRO A 210 -5.93 -25.74 17.38
CA PRO A 210 -6.25 -24.41 17.90
C PRO A 210 -5.62 -23.28 17.04
N PHE A 211 -6.03 -23.18 15.77
CA PHE A 211 -5.56 -22.14 14.84
C PHE A 211 -5.82 -20.71 15.34
N ALA A 212 -6.82 -20.51 16.20
CA ALA A 212 -7.13 -19.21 16.80
C ALA A 212 -5.96 -18.55 17.55
N ALA A 213 -5.08 -19.33 18.20
CA ALA A 213 -3.91 -18.78 18.90
C ALA A 213 -2.84 -18.29 17.90
N ALA A 214 -2.62 -19.04 16.82
CA ALA A 214 -1.72 -18.65 15.74
C ALA A 214 -2.26 -17.42 14.98
N ASP A 215 -3.57 -17.37 14.71
CA ASP A 215 -4.22 -16.23 14.07
C ASP A 215 -4.05 -14.95 14.88
N ILE A 216 -4.28 -15.01 16.20
CA ILE A 216 -4.06 -13.85 17.09
C ILE A 216 -2.61 -13.38 16.99
N LEU A 217 -1.64 -14.30 17.01
CA LEU A 217 -0.23 -13.96 16.96
C LEU A 217 0.16 -13.29 15.63
N VAL A 218 -0.17 -13.91 14.51
CA VAL A 218 0.18 -13.42 13.16
C VAL A 218 -0.47 -12.07 12.88
N LEU A 219 -1.77 -11.93 13.17
CA LEU A 219 -2.50 -10.68 12.93
C LEU A 219 -1.96 -9.54 13.81
N THR A 220 -1.66 -9.83 15.09
CA THR A 220 -1.11 -8.84 16.02
C THR A 220 0.29 -8.39 15.60
N LYS A 221 1.13 -9.31 15.11
CA LYS A 221 2.45 -8.99 14.54
C LYS A 221 2.29 -7.99 13.38
N ASN A 222 1.46 -8.32 12.40
CA ASN A 222 1.26 -7.50 11.20
C ASN A 222 0.74 -6.10 11.55
N GLN A 223 -0.17 -5.99 12.53
CA GLN A 223 -0.65 -4.71 13.05
C GLN A 223 0.46 -3.91 13.75
N ALA A 224 1.30 -4.55 14.56
CA ALA A 224 2.42 -3.87 15.22
C ALA A 224 3.45 -3.34 14.20
N LEU A 225 3.78 -4.16 13.19
CA LEU A 225 4.69 -3.73 12.12
C LEU A 225 4.09 -2.61 11.26
N LEU A 226 2.79 -2.66 10.96
CA LEU A 226 2.05 -1.57 10.32
C LEU A 226 2.19 -0.27 11.11
N VAL A 227 1.88 -0.28 12.40
CA VAL A 227 1.99 0.90 13.28
C VAL A 227 3.41 1.44 13.30
N TYR A 228 4.41 0.55 13.32
CA TYR A 228 5.80 0.96 13.31
C TYR A 228 6.23 1.62 12.00
N ARG A 229 5.85 1.04 10.85
CA ARG A 229 6.12 1.63 9.54
C ARG A 229 5.44 2.99 9.37
N LEU A 230 4.20 3.14 9.85
CA LEU A 230 3.52 4.45 9.90
C LEU A 230 4.30 5.45 10.77
N ALA A 231 4.81 5.03 11.92
CA ALA A 231 5.63 5.90 12.76
C ALA A 231 6.86 6.41 12.02
N LEU A 232 7.61 5.52 11.37
CA LEU A 232 8.82 5.88 10.63
C LEU A 232 8.53 6.77 9.42
N ALA A 233 7.46 6.49 8.68
CA ALA A 233 7.02 7.33 7.56
C ALA A 233 6.68 8.75 7.99
N TYR A 234 6.20 8.94 9.22
CA TYR A 234 5.91 10.27 9.80
C TYR A 234 7.11 10.90 10.51
N GLY A 235 8.33 10.37 10.32
CA GLY A 235 9.55 10.94 10.88
C GLY A 235 9.83 10.56 12.34
N ALA A 236 8.99 9.74 12.97
CA ALA A 236 9.16 9.40 14.38
C ALA A 236 10.51 8.67 14.63
N PRO A 237 11.11 8.82 15.83
CA PRO A 237 12.36 8.13 16.16
C PRO A 237 12.24 6.60 16.05
N PRO A 238 13.29 5.89 15.61
CA PRO A 238 13.21 4.47 15.28
C PRO A 238 13.13 3.52 16.49
N ASP A 239 12.66 3.96 17.66
CA ASP A 239 12.42 3.07 18.80
C ASP A 239 11.05 2.38 18.69
N PHE A 240 11.07 1.11 18.29
CA PHE A 240 9.86 0.28 18.15
C PHE A 240 8.99 0.25 19.40
N GLN A 241 9.58 0.06 20.59
CA GLN A 241 8.79 -0.08 21.82
C GLN A 241 8.13 1.24 22.20
N ALA A 242 8.84 2.36 22.05
CA ALA A 242 8.29 3.68 22.26
C ALA A 242 7.14 3.96 21.30
N ARG A 243 7.32 3.68 19.99
CA ARG A 243 6.29 3.89 18.97
C ARG A 243 5.01 3.08 19.27
N ILE A 244 5.14 1.80 19.59
CA ILE A 244 3.96 0.97 19.92
C ILE A 244 3.27 1.45 21.21
N ARG A 245 4.04 1.87 22.23
CA ARG A 245 3.47 2.37 23.50
C ARG A 245 2.72 3.69 23.33
N GLU A 246 3.21 4.59 22.47
CA GLU A 246 2.55 5.88 22.20
C GLU A 246 1.15 5.72 21.61
N VAL A 247 0.97 4.73 20.74
CA VAL A 247 -0.30 4.51 20.01
C VAL A 247 -1.25 3.57 20.76
N LEU A 248 -0.75 2.84 21.76
CA LEU A 248 -1.52 1.87 22.53
C LEU A 248 -2.83 2.43 23.14
N PRO A 249 -2.86 3.66 23.69
CA PRO A 249 -4.10 4.28 24.17
C PRO A 249 -5.06 4.66 23.03
N VAL A 250 -4.52 5.11 21.88
CA VAL A 250 -5.28 5.61 20.72
C VAL A 250 -6.00 4.49 19.99
N VAL A 251 -5.37 3.33 19.88
CA VAL A 251 -5.97 2.13 19.29
C VAL A 251 -6.99 1.46 20.23
N GLY A 252 -7.24 2.05 21.41
CA GLY A 252 -8.30 1.62 22.34
C GLY A 252 -7.90 0.44 23.23
N GLY A 253 -6.58 0.26 23.44
CA GLY A 253 -6.01 -0.85 24.18
C GLY A 253 -6.29 -2.21 23.52
N ALA A 254 -5.42 -3.19 23.76
CA ALA A 254 -5.62 -4.57 23.30
C ALA A 254 -6.93 -5.25 23.81
N PHE A 255 -7.76 -4.55 24.58
CA PHE A 255 -8.98 -5.06 25.23
C PHE A 255 -10.22 -5.06 24.34
N LEU A 256 -10.46 -4.04 23.52
CA LEU A 256 -11.64 -4.00 22.62
C LEU A 256 -11.56 -5.09 21.55
N TRP A 257 -10.36 -5.31 21.01
CA TRP A 257 -10.15 -6.25 19.91
C TRP A 257 -10.26 -7.73 20.31
N ARG A 258 -9.91 -8.07 21.57
CA ARG A 258 -10.07 -9.44 22.11
C ARG A 258 -11.53 -9.83 22.30
N GLN A 259 -12.42 -8.88 22.60
CA GLN A 259 -13.85 -9.18 22.67
C GLN A 259 -14.45 -9.41 21.29
N ALA A 260 -14.07 -8.58 20.30
CA ALA A 260 -14.46 -8.77 18.91
C ALA A 260 -13.99 -10.14 18.35
N ALA A 261 -12.73 -10.50 18.58
CA ALA A 261 -12.17 -11.79 18.15
C ALA A 261 -12.84 -13.01 18.82
N ARG A 262 -13.24 -12.92 20.10
CA ARG A 262 -13.97 -14.00 20.76
C ARG A 262 -15.40 -14.16 20.25
N SER A 263 -16.07 -13.06 19.92
CA SER A 263 -17.41 -13.13 19.32
C SER A 263 -17.40 -13.74 17.91
N LEU A 264 -16.31 -13.60 17.17
CA LEU A 264 -16.16 -14.14 15.82
C LEU A 264 -16.11 -15.67 15.76
N ILE A 265 -15.51 -16.32 16.77
CA ILE A 265 -15.37 -17.78 16.82
C ILE A 265 -16.75 -18.45 16.87
N GLY A 266 -17.74 -17.81 17.52
CA GLY A 266 -19.12 -18.29 17.58
C GLY A 266 -19.93 -18.07 16.30
N LEU A 267 -19.44 -17.27 15.34
CA LEU A 267 -20.16 -16.93 14.11
C LEU A 267 -19.81 -17.85 12.94
N ILE A 268 -18.65 -18.52 12.96
CA ILE A 268 -18.20 -19.40 11.87
C ILE A 268 -19.20 -20.54 11.58
N PRO A 269 -19.75 -21.25 12.58
CA PRO A 269 -20.69 -22.35 12.32
C PRO A 269 -22.02 -21.89 11.70
N ILE A 270 -22.39 -20.63 11.90
CA ILE A 270 -23.71 -20.08 11.52
C ILE A 270 -23.63 -19.24 10.23
N TRP A 271 -22.54 -18.50 10.02
CA TRP A 271 -22.40 -17.47 8.97
C TRP A 271 -21.21 -17.70 8.02
N GLY A 272 -20.44 -18.78 8.20
CA GLY A 272 -19.30 -19.14 7.36
C GLY A 272 -18.05 -18.25 7.53
N LEU A 273 -17.18 -18.22 6.52
CA LEU A 273 -15.89 -17.50 6.57
C LEU A 273 -16.01 -15.98 6.41
N LEU A 274 -17.11 -15.49 5.84
CA LEU A 274 -17.28 -14.09 5.47
C LEU A 274 -17.12 -13.14 6.67
N PRO A 275 -17.75 -13.37 7.84
CA PRO A 275 -17.57 -12.49 9.01
C PRO A 275 -16.14 -12.50 9.55
N LYS A 276 -15.46 -13.66 9.55
CA LYS A 276 -14.07 -13.80 10.02
C LYS A 276 -13.13 -12.92 9.20
N VAL A 277 -13.21 -13.04 7.87
CA VAL A 277 -12.39 -12.26 6.92
C VAL A 277 -12.71 -10.76 7.00
N ALA A 278 -14.00 -10.40 7.05
CA ALA A 278 -14.42 -9.00 7.11
C ALA A 278 -13.91 -8.29 8.38
N VAL A 279 -13.94 -8.97 9.53
CA VAL A 279 -13.44 -8.37 10.79
C VAL A 279 -11.92 -8.33 10.85
N ALA A 280 -11.21 -9.33 10.30
CA ALA A 280 -9.75 -9.28 10.19
C ALA A 280 -9.29 -8.06 9.36
N TYR A 281 -9.98 -7.78 8.25
CA TYR A 281 -9.77 -6.57 7.45
C TYR A 281 -10.09 -5.30 8.25
N ALA A 282 -11.32 -5.20 8.78
CA ALA A 282 -11.81 -3.99 9.42
C ALA A 282 -10.99 -3.60 10.65
N GLY A 283 -10.51 -4.58 11.42
CA GLY A 283 -9.66 -4.34 12.57
C GLY A 283 -8.31 -3.76 12.27
N THR A 284 -7.67 -4.35 11.26
CA THR A 284 -6.37 -3.90 10.79
C THR A 284 -6.48 -2.50 10.19
N TYR A 285 -7.52 -2.26 9.39
CA TYR A 285 -7.79 -0.94 8.81
C TYR A 285 -8.04 0.12 9.89
N THR A 286 -8.94 -0.15 10.84
CA THR A 286 -9.26 0.78 11.94
C THR A 286 -8.01 1.10 12.78
N THR A 287 -7.24 0.07 13.15
CA THR A 287 -5.98 0.22 13.90
C THR A 287 -4.99 1.10 13.15
N GLY A 288 -4.83 0.84 11.85
CA GLY A 288 -3.96 1.61 10.96
C GLY A 288 -4.38 3.07 10.87
N VAL A 289 -5.67 3.36 10.66
CA VAL A 289 -6.17 4.75 10.58
C VAL A 289 -5.99 5.49 11.91
N ALA A 290 -6.26 4.83 13.04
CA ALA A 290 -6.05 5.44 14.36
C ALA A 290 -4.56 5.77 14.60
N ALA A 291 -3.66 4.86 14.24
CA ALA A 291 -2.21 5.08 14.33
C ALA A 291 -1.74 6.18 13.38
N TRP A 292 -2.24 6.20 12.14
CA TRP A 292 -1.93 7.25 11.17
C TRP A 292 -2.32 8.63 11.71
N ARG A 293 -3.56 8.82 12.19
CA ARG A 293 -3.99 10.11 12.76
C ARG A 293 -3.15 10.54 13.97
N TRP A 294 -2.77 9.59 14.83
CA TRP A 294 -1.86 9.88 15.92
C TRP A 294 -0.51 10.41 15.42
N TYR A 295 0.13 9.73 14.48
CA TYR A 295 1.45 10.16 13.99
C TYR A 295 1.41 11.41 13.12
N GLU A 296 0.30 11.65 12.43
CA GLU A 296 0.06 12.83 11.60
C GLU A 296 -0.07 14.09 12.47
N SER A 297 -1.06 14.14 13.36
CA SER A 297 -1.45 15.38 14.08
C SER A 297 -1.36 15.27 15.60
N GLY A 298 -1.17 14.06 16.15
CA GLY A 298 -1.28 13.82 17.59
C GLY A 298 -2.72 13.72 18.08
N ASP A 299 -3.69 13.67 17.17
CA ASP A 299 -5.10 13.61 17.53
C ASP A 299 -5.45 12.26 18.15
N LEU A 300 -6.15 12.32 19.28
CA LEU A 300 -6.90 11.18 19.79
C LEU A 300 -8.17 11.05 18.97
N VAL A 301 -8.30 9.95 18.23
CA VAL A 301 -9.52 9.67 17.48
C VAL A 301 -10.67 9.44 18.48
N SER A 302 -11.72 10.25 18.41
CA SER A 302 -12.88 10.10 19.32
C SER A 302 -13.54 8.73 19.16
N THR A 303 -14.25 8.27 20.19
CA THR A 303 -14.92 6.96 20.14
C THR A 303 -15.96 6.90 19.02
N GLU A 304 -16.64 8.01 18.75
CA GLU A 304 -17.60 8.17 17.64
C GLU A 304 -16.90 8.07 16.29
N GLN A 305 -15.74 8.69 16.14
CA GLN A 305 -14.96 8.65 14.91
C GLN A 305 -14.36 7.26 14.67
N ILE A 306 -13.88 6.58 15.71
CA ILE A 306 -13.47 5.17 15.62
C ILE A 306 -14.66 4.30 15.18
N LYS A 307 -15.85 4.47 15.78
CA LYS A 307 -17.04 3.72 15.37
C LYS A 307 -17.40 3.94 13.90
N ARG A 308 -17.33 5.18 13.41
CA ARG A 308 -17.56 5.51 11.99
C ARG A 308 -16.54 4.82 11.08
N ILE A 309 -15.25 4.99 11.37
CA ILE A 309 -14.14 4.34 10.63
C ILE A 309 -14.32 2.82 10.62
N SER A 310 -14.65 2.22 11.77
CA SER A 310 -14.90 0.79 11.88
C SER A 310 -16.10 0.33 11.06
N SER A 311 -17.17 1.12 11.00
CA SER A 311 -18.39 0.77 10.25
C SER A 311 -18.16 0.81 8.73
N GLU A 312 -17.44 1.85 8.27
CA GLU A 312 -16.97 1.96 6.89
C GLU A 312 -16.00 0.81 6.54
N ALA A 313 -15.05 0.51 7.43
CA ALA A 313 -14.07 -0.55 7.26
C ALA A 313 -14.71 -1.95 7.25
N ILE A 314 -15.77 -2.19 8.03
CA ILE A 314 -16.55 -3.45 7.97
C ILE A 314 -17.26 -3.58 6.63
N THR A 315 -17.82 -2.50 6.10
CA THR A 315 -18.52 -2.52 4.81
C THR A 315 -17.54 -2.83 3.68
N LEU A 316 -16.41 -2.12 3.64
CA LEU A 316 -15.32 -2.38 2.71
C LEU A 316 -14.76 -3.81 2.91
N GLY A 317 -14.55 -4.23 4.15
CA GLY A 317 -14.08 -5.55 4.51
C GLY A 317 -15.00 -6.67 4.03
N ARG A 318 -16.33 -6.49 4.09
CA ARG A 318 -17.30 -7.44 3.54
C ARG A 318 -17.22 -7.56 2.02
N GLN A 319 -17.09 -6.43 1.32
CA GLN A 319 -16.93 -6.43 -0.15
C GLN A 319 -15.64 -7.16 -0.54
N ARG A 320 -14.52 -6.82 0.08
CA ARG A 320 -13.22 -7.49 -0.15
C ARG A 320 -13.25 -8.97 0.23
N ALA A 321 -13.91 -9.33 1.33
CA ALA A 321 -14.07 -10.72 1.74
C ALA A 321 -14.88 -11.53 0.72
N ALA A 322 -15.96 -10.95 0.19
CA ALA A 322 -16.76 -11.58 -0.86
C ALA A 322 -15.95 -11.80 -2.13
N GLU A 323 -15.17 -10.81 -2.57
CA GLU A 323 -14.24 -10.93 -3.71
C GLU A 323 -13.22 -12.06 -3.50
N LEU A 324 -12.58 -12.11 -2.32
CA LEU A 324 -11.59 -13.12 -1.98
C LEU A 324 -12.19 -14.54 -1.95
N ILE A 325 -13.35 -14.71 -1.34
CA ILE A 325 -14.05 -16.00 -1.26
C ILE A 325 -14.50 -16.46 -2.65
N ALA A 326 -15.00 -15.55 -3.50
CA ALA A 326 -15.39 -15.86 -4.87
C ALA A 326 -14.18 -16.39 -5.68
N ARG A 327 -13.05 -15.67 -5.65
CA ARG A 327 -11.80 -16.09 -6.32
C ARG A 327 -11.31 -17.45 -5.82
N ALA A 328 -11.34 -17.70 -4.51
CA ALA A 328 -10.91 -18.97 -3.94
C ALA A 328 -11.81 -20.15 -4.38
N ARG A 329 -13.13 -19.92 -4.52
CA ARG A 329 -14.08 -20.92 -5.03
C ARG A 329 -13.86 -21.23 -6.50
N GLU A 330 -13.62 -20.23 -7.34
CA GLU A 330 -13.31 -20.41 -8.76
C GLU A 330 -12.04 -21.25 -8.94
N GLN A 331 -10.96 -20.92 -8.23
CA GLN A 331 -9.70 -21.67 -8.27
C GLN A 331 -9.86 -23.11 -7.77
N SER A 332 -10.63 -23.32 -6.69
CA SER A 332 -10.92 -24.67 -6.17
C SER A 332 -11.80 -25.49 -7.12
N GLY A 333 -12.73 -24.85 -7.83
CA GLY A 333 -13.56 -25.47 -8.86
C GLY A 333 -12.75 -25.94 -10.06
N VAL A 334 -11.86 -25.08 -10.57
CA VAL A 334 -10.94 -25.42 -11.66
C VAL A 334 -10.01 -26.58 -11.28
N ALA A 335 -9.45 -26.56 -10.06
CA ALA A 335 -8.60 -27.64 -9.55
C ALA A 335 -9.36 -28.98 -9.42
N ARG A 336 -10.61 -28.95 -8.94
CA ARG A 336 -11.47 -30.15 -8.86
C ARG A 336 -11.84 -30.71 -10.24
N VAL A 337 -12.13 -29.86 -11.21
CA VAL A 337 -12.42 -30.29 -12.59
C VAL A 337 -11.18 -30.94 -13.22
N GLY A 338 -10.00 -30.34 -13.09
CA GLY A 338 -8.76 -30.92 -13.59
C GLY A 338 -8.38 -32.25 -12.93
N LEU A 339 -8.63 -32.39 -11.63
CA LEU A 339 -8.40 -33.65 -10.89
C LEU A 339 -9.44 -34.73 -11.28
N ALA A 340 -10.71 -34.36 -11.43
CA ALA A 340 -11.75 -35.26 -11.93
C ALA A 340 -11.50 -35.70 -13.38
N GLU A 341 -10.97 -34.81 -14.23
CA GLU A 341 -10.62 -35.13 -15.61
C GLU A 341 -9.39 -36.05 -15.68
N ARG A 342 -8.37 -35.82 -14.84
CA ARG A 342 -7.23 -36.75 -14.67
C ARG A 342 -7.67 -38.12 -14.19
N LEU A 343 -8.54 -38.19 -13.17
CA LEU A 343 -9.10 -39.45 -12.68
C LEU A 343 -9.98 -40.14 -13.74
N ARG A 344 -10.75 -39.39 -14.53
CA ARG A 344 -11.53 -39.94 -15.66
C ARG A 344 -10.63 -40.48 -16.78
N ARG A 345 -9.49 -39.85 -17.07
CA ARG A 345 -8.49 -40.33 -18.04
C ARG A 345 -7.74 -41.58 -17.57
N LEU A 346 -7.58 -41.73 -16.25
CA LEU A 346 -6.93 -42.88 -15.63
C LEU A 346 -7.90 -44.03 -15.33
N ASN A 347 -9.20 -43.91 -15.59
CA ASN A 347 -10.19 -44.95 -15.28
C ASN A 347 -10.14 -46.08 -16.33
N PRO A 348 -9.61 -47.29 -16.01
CA PRO A 348 -9.43 -48.37 -16.97
C PRO A 348 -10.73 -49.11 -17.32
N PHE A 349 -11.87 -48.72 -16.74
CA PHE A 349 -13.17 -49.40 -16.89
C PHE A 349 -14.11 -48.76 -17.92
N ARG A 350 -13.62 -47.89 -18.82
CA ARG A 350 -14.46 -47.30 -19.88
C ARG A 350 -14.78 -48.37 -20.94
N ARG A 351 -15.93 -49.05 -20.79
CA ARG A 351 -16.48 -49.97 -21.80
C ARG A 351 -16.59 -49.23 -23.14
N LYS A 352 -15.89 -49.73 -24.17
CA LYS A 352 -16.05 -49.27 -25.55
C LYS A 352 -17.53 -49.43 -25.96
N PRO A 353 -18.14 -48.45 -26.65
CA PRO A 353 -19.47 -48.62 -27.22
C PRO A 353 -19.45 -49.84 -28.17
N ARG A 354 -20.42 -50.75 -28.02
CA ARG A 354 -20.61 -51.85 -28.96
C ARG A 354 -21.05 -51.27 -30.29
N GLU A 355 -20.14 -51.25 -31.27
CA GLU A 355 -20.52 -51.08 -32.67
C GLU A 355 -21.34 -52.30 -33.08
N LEU A 356 -22.59 -52.07 -33.49
CA LEU A 356 -23.41 -53.09 -34.11
C LEU A 356 -22.92 -53.29 -35.56
N PRO A 357 -22.76 -54.53 -36.04
CA PRO A 357 -22.33 -54.76 -37.41
C PRO A 357 -23.39 -54.26 -38.40
N PRO A 358 -23.00 -53.81 -39.60
CA PRO A 358 -23.94 -53.33 -40.60
C PRO A 358 -24.82 -54.48 -41.11
N PRO A 359 -26.09 -54.21 -41.42
CA PRO A 359 -27.01 -55.22 -41.96
C PRO A 359 -26.55 -55.64 -43.37
N ARG A 360 -26.66 -56.94 -43.66
CA ARG A 360 -26.36 -57.54 -44.96
C ARG A 360 -27.44 -57.24 -45.99
#